data_AF-A0ABD3IWY2-F1
#
_entry.id   AF-A0ABD3IWY2-F1
#
_cell.length_a   1.000
_cell.length_b   1.000
_cell.length_c   1.000
_cell.angle_alpha   90.00
_cell.angle_beta   90.00
_cell.angle_gamma   90.00
#
_symmetry.space_group_name_H-M   'P 1'
#
loop_
_entity.id
_entity.type
_entity.pdbx_description
1 polymer ?
#
loop_
_entity_poly.entity_id
_entity_poly.type
_entity_poly.pdbx_seq_one_letter_code
_entity_poly.pdbx_strand_id
1 'polypeptide(L)'
;SDLPLYTFKVAGEDCAEESIFYQKPPETSFLLNLLLGQWENRMNRGLFRYDVTTCKTKIIPGGYSFIVQLNEGRHLKKRPTEFRVDQVLQDFDEKKFNFTKVGQEEVLFMFEQSDDCYSHFFPSAPAIFKPTSPNVVAIN
;
A
#
# COMPACT_ATOMS: atom_id res chain seq x y z
N SER A 1 -16.00 4.65 11.58
CA SER A 1 -15.79 5.27 10.27
C SER A 1 -15.84 4.17 9.23
N ASP A 2 -16.49 4.41 8.10
CA ASP A 2 -16.55 3.41 7.04
C ASP A 2 -15.29 3.49 6.16
N LEU A 3 -14.88 2.34 5.61
CA LEU A 3 -13.78 2.22 4.67
C LEU A 3 -14.21 1.37 3.48
N PRO A 4 -13.65 1.61 2.28
CA PRO A 4 -13.86 0.69 1.16
C PRO A 4 -13.32 -0.69 1.52
N LEU A 5 -14.01 -1.75 1.10
CA LEU A 5 -13.62 -3.14 1.34
C LEU A 5 -13.55 -3.89 0.01
N TYR A 6 -12.43 -4.58 -0.20
CA TYR A 6 -12.25 -5.52 -1.30
C TYR A 6 -12.20 -6.95 -0.77
N THR A 7 -13.08 -7.83 -1.24
CA THR A 7 -12.99 -9.26 -0.93
C THR A 7 -12.33 -10.01 -2.07
N PHE A 8 -11.38 -10.89 -1.75
CA PHE A 8 -10.70 -11.71 -2.76
C PHE A 8 -11.23 -13.15 -2.74
N LYS A 9 -11.38 -13.73 -3.93
CA LYS A 9 -11.78 -15.14 -4.07
C LYS A 9 -10.71 -16.08 -3.51
N VAL A 10 -11.15 -17.21 -2.98
CA VAL A 10 -10.26 -18.31 -2.57
C VAL A 10 -10.11 -19.28 -3.72
N ALA A 11 -8.91 -19.79 -3.94
CA ALA A 11 -8.70 -20.98 -4.77
C ALA A 11 -9.03 -22.21 -3.91
N GLY A 12 -10.30 -22.65 -3.91
CA GLY A 12 -10.76 -23.86 -3.22
C GLY A 12 -11.39 -24.87 -4.18
N GLU A 13 -11.31 -26.16 -3.85
CA GLU A 13 -11.71 -27.30 -4.69
C GLU A 13 -13.19 -27.27 -5.15
N ASP A 14 -14.08 -26.57 -4.44
CA ASP A 14 -15.51 -26.44 -4.78
C ASP A 14 -15.83 -25.29 -5.76
N CYS A 15 -14.87 -24.41 -6.02
CA CYS A 15 -14.99 -23.39 -7.06
C CYS A 15 -14.54 -24.01 -8.38
N ALA A 16 -15.44 -24.76 -9.04
CA ALA A 16 -15.19 -25.53 -10.25
C ALA A 16 -14.03 -24.99 -11.10
N GLU A 17 -12.99 -25.81 -11.27
CA GLU A 17 -11.85 -25.53 -12.13
C GLU A 17 -12.32 -25.28 -13.57
N GLU A 18 -12.60 -24.03 -13.93
CA GLU A 18 -12.44 -23.61 -15.32
C GLU A 18 -10.95 -23.62 -15.61
N SER A 19 -10.50 -24.80 -16.06
CA SER A 19 -9.30 -25.08 -16.83
C SER A 19 -8.23 -23.99 -16.77
N ILE A 20 -7.12 -24.31 -16.11
CA ILE A 20 -5.85 -23.57 -16.18
C ILE A 20 -5.29 -23.70 -17.61
N PHE A 21 -5.94 -23.07 -18.58
CA PHE A 21 -5.24 -22.55 -19.73
C PHE A 21 -4.52 -21.30 -19.25
N TYR A 22 -3.24 -21.18 -19.58
CA TYR A 22 -2.45 -19.96 -19.40
C TYR A 22 -3.15 -18.79 -20.09
N GLN A 23 -4.13 -18.20 -19.43
CA GLN A 23 -4.67 -16.91 -19.79
C GLN A 23 -3.59 -15.92 -19.37
N LYS A 24 -2.97 -15.30 -20.37
CA LYS A 24 -2.23 -14.04 -20.21
C LYS A 24 -3.03 -13.20 -19.19
N PRO A 25 -2.43 -12.75 -18.07
CA PRO A 25 -3.17 -12.01 -17.06
C PRO A 25 -3.94 -10.87 -17.76
N PRO A 26 -5.23 -10.65 -17.42
CA PRO A 26 -6.02 -9.60 -18.06
C PRO A 26 -5.25 -8.29 -17.95
N GLU A 27 -5.29 -7.47 -19.01
CA GLU A 27 -4.41 -6.30 -19.17
C GLU A 27 -4.41 -5.33 -17.97
N THR A 28 -5.44 -5.36 -17.12
CA THR A 28 -5.36 -4.98 -15.69
C THR A 28 -6.42 -5.73 -14.88
N SER A 29 -6.08 -6.24 -13.68
CA SER A 29 -7.08 -6.84 -12.77
C SER A 29 -7.88 -5.75 -12.04
N PHE A 30 -9.10 -6.04 -11.59
CA PHE A 30 -9.91 -5.09 -10.81
C PHE A 30 -9.16 -4.54 -9.60
N LEU A 31 -8.45 -5.42 -8.88
CA LEU A 31 -7.63 -5.03 -7.72
C LEU A 31 -6.55 -4.00 -8.10
N LEU A 32 -5.91 -4.16 -9.26
CA LEU A 32 -4.91 -3.21 -9.73
C LEU A 32 -5.54 -1.85 -10.03
N ASN A 33 -6.70 -1.82 -10.70
CA ASN A 33 -7.42 -0.57 -10.96
C ASN A 33 -7.92 0.10 -9.67
N LEU A 34 -8.39 -0.69 -8.70
CA LEU A 34 -8.74 -0.18 -7.37
C LEU A 34 -7.51 0.44 -6.69
N LEU A 35 -6.37 -0.26 -6.69
CA LEU A 35 -5.13 0.23 -6.07
C LEU A 35 -4.67 1.54 -6.71
N LEU A 36 -4.60 1.60 -8.04
CA LEU A 36 -4.18 2.79 -8.77
C LEU A 36 -5.13 3.97 -8.55
N GLY A 37 -6.44 3.75 -8.64
CA GLY A 37 -7.43 4.81 -8.41
C GLY A 37 -7.40 5.36 -6.98
N GLN A 38 -7.25 4.48 -5.98
CA GLN A 38 -7.14 4.89 -4.58
C GLN A 38 -5.81 5.60 -4.29
N TRP A 39 -4.72 5.18 -4.95
CA TRP A 39 -3.42 5.86 -4.89
C TRP A 39 -3.50 7.28 -5.48
N GLU A 40 -4.02 7.42 -6.70
CA GLU A 40 -4.20 8.70 -7.37
C GLU A 40 -5.10 9.65 -6.57
N ASN A 41 -6.17 9.14 -5.97
CA ASN A 41 -7.01 9.93 -5.08
C ASN A 41 -6.22 10.55 -3.91
N ARG A 42 -5.33 9.80 -3.28
CA ARG A 42 -4.51 10.27 -2.14
C ARG A 42 -3.41 11.23 -2.59
N MET A 43 -2.84 11.00 -3.76
CA MET A 43 -1.93 11.91 -4.46
C MET A 43 -2.60 13.27 -4.68
N ASN A 44 -3.80 13.28 -5.27
CA ASN A 44 -4.56 14.51 -5.53
C ASN A 44 -4.99 15.24 -4.25
N ARG A 45 -5.14 14.51 -3.13
CA ARG A 45 -5.42 15.08 -1.81
C ARG A 45 -4.17 15.59 -1.08
N GLY A 46 -2.98 15.42 -1.64
CA GLY A 46 -1.73 15.88 -1.05
C GLY A 46 -1.28 15.09 0.18
N LEU A 47 -1.73 13.84 0.33
CA LEU A 47 -1.39 13.00 1.49
C LEU A 47 0.02 12.39 1.40
N PHE A 48 0.65 12.44 0.23
CA PHE A 48 2.04 12.00 0.07
C PHE A 48 3.01 13.13 0.43
N ARG A 49 4.05 12.79 1.18
CA ARG A 49 5.08 13.75 1.60
C ARG A 49 5.96 14.25 0.45
N TYR A 50 6.06 13.48 -0.63
CA TYR A 50 6.84 13.79 -1.83
C TYR A 50 6.22 13.14 -3.05
N ASP A 51 6.30 13.84 -4.17
CA ASP A 51 6.02 13.27 -5.47
C ASP A 51 7.28 12.57 -6.00
N VAL A 52 7.19 11.26 -6.20
CA VAL A 52 8.27 10.44 -6.79
C VAL A 52 8.06 10.19 -8.29
N THR A 53 6.91 10.58 -8.84
CA THR A 53 6.56 10.33 -10.25
C THR A 53 7.29 11.27 -11.20
N THR A 54 7.69 12.44 -10.72
CA THR A 54 8.42 13.46 -11.48
C THR A 54 9.94 13.37 -11.32
N CYS A 55 10.45 12.36 -10.61
CA CYS A 55 11.88 12.20 -10.37
C CYS A 55 12.63 11.80 -11.64
N LYS A 56 13.78 12.45 -11.88
CA LYS A 56 14.63 12.14 -13.04
C LYS A 56 15.22 10.74 -12.88
N THR A 57 15.03 9.89 -13.88
CA THR A 57 15.62 8.55 -13.93
C THR A 57 16.63 8.41 -15.06
N LYS A 58 17.65 7.57 -14.87
CA LYS A 58 18.61 7.20 -15.92
C LYS A 58 18.96 5.71 -15.80
N ILE A 59 19.01 5.02 -16.94
CA ILE A 59 19.56 3.67 -17.03
C ILE A 59 21.09 3.76 -17.10
N ILE A 60 21.78 3.04 -16.22
CA ILE A 60 23.24 2.94 -16.23
C ILE A 60 23.65 1.93 -17.31
N PRO A 61 24.56 2.30 -18.22
CA PRO A 61 25.12 1.35 -19.19
C PRO A 61 25.83 0.17 -18.51
N GLY A 62 25.61 -1.05 -19.00
CA GLY A 62 26.24 -2.27 -18.49
C GLY A 62 25.35 -3.49 -18.68
N GLY A 63 25.83 -4.68 -18.33
CA GLY A 63 25.10 -5.94 -18.54
C GLY A 63 23.86 -6.13 -17.66
N TYR A 64 23.62 -5.24 -16.69
CA TYR A 64 22.62 -5.42 -15.63
C TYR A 64 21.52 -4.34 -15.61
N SER A 65 21.54 -3.38 -16.54
CA SER A 65 20.47 -2.38 -16.75
C SER A 65 19.96 -1.69 -15.47
N PHE A 66 20.86 -1.28 -14.58
CA PHE A 66 20.47 -0.59 -13.35
C PHE A 66 19.75 0.73 -13.65
N ILE A 67 18.72 1.06 -12.89
CA ILE A 67 18.00 2.34 -12.96
C ILE A 67 18.41 3.18 -11.74
N VAL A 68 18.86 4.41 -11.99
CA VAL A 68 19.10 5.42 -10.95
C VAL A 68 18.00 6.45 -10.99
N GLN A 69 17.46 6.79 -9.83
CA GLN A 69 16.44 7.83 -9.65
C GLN A 69 16.99 8.95 -8.75
N LEU A 70 16.89 10.20 -9.21
CA LEU A 70 17.26 11.38 -8.43
C LEU A 70 16.05 11.91 -7.66
N ASN A 71 16.02 11.66 -6.35
CA ASN A 71 14.98 12.15 -5.44
C ASN A 71 15.46 13.42 -4.72
N GLU A 72 15.26 14.58 -5.34
CA GLU A 72 15.61 15.88 -4.75
C GLU A 72 14.79 16.18 -3.49
N GLY A 73 15.35 16.95 -2.56
CA GLY A 73 14.68 17.28 -1.29
C GLY A 73 14.58 16.16 -0.26
N ARG A 74 14.98 14.91 -0.60
CA ARG A 74 15.05 13.80 0.38
C ARG A 74 15.95 14.12 1.57
N HIS A 75 17.04 14.85 1.35
CA HIS A 75 17.96 15.26 2.41
C HIS A 75 17.33 16.30 3.36
N LEU A 76 16.55 17.26 2.83
CA LEU A 76 15.92 18.33 3.62
C LEU A 76 14.79 17.82 4.49
N LYS A 77 14.02 16.86 3.98
CA LYS A 77 12.86 16.33 4.69
C LYS A 77 13.14 14.95 5.31
N LYS A 78 14.42 14.58 5.46
CA LYS A 78 14.81 13.41 6.23
C LYS A 78 14.33 13.63 7.68
N ARG A 79 13.76 12.60 8.31
CA ARG A 79 13.47 12.66 9.75
C ARG A 79 14.78 12.99 10.50
N PRO A 80 14.80 13.98 11.40
CA PRO A 80 15.98 14.27 12.21
C PRO A 80 16.48 13.00 12.89
N THR A 81 17.79 12.84 12.99
CA THR A 81 18.36 11.71 13.74
C THR A 81 17.92 11.85 15.19
N GLU A 82 17.15 10.87 15.68
CA GLU A 82 16.59 10.94 17.03
C GLU A 82 17.63 10.71 18.14
N PHE A 83 18.75 10.09 17.81
CA PHE A 83 19.85 9.86 18.73
C PHE A 83 20.94 10.93 18.62
N ARG A 84 21.53 11.27 19.76
CA ARG A 84 22.80 11.97 19.79
C ARG A 84 23.90 10.99 19.37
N VAL A 85 24.95 11.48 18.71
CA VAL A 85 26.06 10.66 18.19
C VAL A 85 26.71 9.79 19.29
N ASP A 86 26.60 10.20 20.55
CA ASP A 86 27.14 9.53 21.74
C ASP A 86 26.19 8.53 22.43
N GLN A 87 24.95 8.35 21.97
CA GLN A 87 23.96 7.49 22.64
C GLN A 87 23.24 6.55 21.66
N VAL A 88 23.76 5.32 21.55
CA VAL A 88 23.22 4.28 20.65
C VAL A 88 22.00 3.56 21.26
N LEU A 89 21.92 3.48 22.59
CA LEU A 89 20.78 2.91 23.32
C LEU A 89 19.84 4.03 23.76
N GLN A 90 18.73 4.18 23.03
CA GLN A 90 17.66 5.13 23.33
C GLN A 90 16.47 4.38 23.94
N ASP A 91 15.88 4.93 25.00
CA ASP A 91 14.64 4.41 25.57
C ASP A 91 13.48 4.54 24.58
N PHE A 92 12.56 3.58 24.62
CA PHE A 92 11.38 3.59 23.78
C PHE A 92 10.44 4.74 24.18
N ASP A 93 10.07 5.57 23.20
CA ASP A 93 9.10 6.64 23.35
C ASP A 93 7.91 6.39 22.41
N GLU A 94 6.78 5.96 22.95
CA GLU A 94 5.53 5.69 22.21
C GLU A 94 5.00 6.91 21.44
N LYS A 95 5.41 8.12 21.83
CA LYS A 95 5.01 9.35 21.11
C LYS A 95 5.81 9.53 19.84
N LYS A 96 7.04 9.01 19.78
CA LYS A 96 7.94 9.06 18.61
C LYS A 96 7.84 7.80 17.75
N PHE A 97 7.84 6.63 18.37
CA PHE A 97 7.77 5.32 17.74
C PHE A 97 6.34 4.79 17.76
N ASN A 98 5.49 5.44 16.98
CA ASN A 98 4.09 5.09 16.95
C ASN A 98 3.72 4.36 15.66
N PHE A 99 3.92 3.05 15.67
CA PHE A 99 3.55 2.16 14.56
C PHE A 99 2.03 1.89 14.48
N THR A 100 1.22 2.50 15.35
CA THR A 100 -0.25 2.34 15.38
C THR A 100 -1.02 3.51 14.78
N LYS A 101 -0.33 4.51 14.20
CA LYS A 101 -0.93 5.76 13.67
C LYS A 101 -0.86 5.85 12.15
N VAL A 102 -1.52 4.94 11.46
CA VAL A 102 -1.96 5.24 10.08
C VAL A 102 -3.20 6.12 10.19
N GLY A 103 -3.17 7.31 9.59
CA GLY A 103 -4.35 8.17 9.53
C GLY A 103 -5.45 7.51 8.71
N GLN A 104 -6.72 7.71 9.09
CA GLN A 104 -7.84 7.09 8.37
C GLN A 104 -7.87 7.50 6.89
N GLU A 105 -7.43 8.71 6.60
CA GLU A 105 -7.27 9.28 5.26
C GLU A 105 -6.17 8.61 4.42
N GLU A 106 -5.17 8.03 5.08
CA GLU A 106 -4.05 7.30 4.49
C GLU A 106 -4.41 5.85 4.16
N VAL A 107 -5.51 5.32 4.72
CA VAL A 107 -6.03 4.00 4.37
C VAL A 107 -6.65 4.05 2.98
N LEU A 108 -6.19 3.19 2.08
CA LEU A 108 -6.72 3.04 0.72
C LEU A 108 -8.02 2.25 0.72
N PHE A 109 -7.99 1.04 1.28
CA PHE A 109 -9.12 0.12 1.45
C PHE A 109 -8.74 -1.01 2.41
N MET A 110 -9.75 -1.67 2.97
CA MET A 110 -9.65 -2.93 3.69
C MET A 110 -9.68 -4.09 2.69
N PHE A 111 -9.09 -5.22 3.05
CA PHE A 111 -9.24 -6.44 2.27
C PHE A 111 -9.50 -7.66 3.14
N GLU A 112 -10.36 -8.57 2.68
CA GLU A 112 -10.60 -9.83 3.36
C GLU A 112 -10.94 -10.94 2.36
N GLN A 113 -10.97 -12.17 2.86
CA GLN A 113 -11.39 -13.32 2.06
C GLN A 113 -12.90 -13.23 1.79
N SER A 114 -13.33 -13.53 0.57
CA SER A 114 -14.76 -13.65 0.26
C SER A 114 -15.36 -14.93 0.85
N ASP A 115 -16.64 -14.88 1.24
CA ASP A 115 -17.42 -16.06 1.65
C ASP A 115 -17.85 -16.92 0.43
N ASP A 116 -17.63 -16.42 -0.79
CA ASP A 116 -17.96 -17.09 -2.04
C ASP A 116 -16.74 -17.21 -2.99
N CYS A 117 -16.97 -17.78 -4.17
CA CYS A 117 -15.93 -17.97 -5.19
C CYS A 117 -15.62 -16.71 -6.00
N TYR A 118 -16.14 -15.53 -5.60
CA TYR A 118 -16.02 -14.28 -6.34
C TYR A 118 -15.27 -13.21 -5.54
N SER A 119 -14.77 -12.22 -6.28
CA SER A 119 -14.24 -11.00 -5.67
C SER A 119 -15.32 -9.93 -5.66
N HIS A 120 -15.49 -9.25 -4.53
CA HIS A 120 -16.44 -8.15 -4.40
C HIS A 120 -15.74 -6.85 -4.01
N PHE A 121 -16.39 -5.74 -4.31
CA PHE A 121 -15.97 -4.42 -3.85
C PHE A 121 -17.14 -3.67 -3.25
N PHE A 122 -16.96 -3.25 -2.01
CA PHE A 122 -17.91 -2.46 -1.25
C PHE A 122 -17.31 -1.06 -1.07
N PRO A 123 -17.87 -0.01 -1.71
CA PRO A 123 -17.34 1.35 -1.61
C PRO A 123 -17.34 1.92 -0.19
N SER A 124 -18.25 1.42 0.66
CA SER A 124 -18.38 1.78 2.06
C SER A 124 -18.77 0.52 2.83
N ALA A 125 -17.87 0.05 3.67
CA ALA A 125 -18.13 -1.01 4.63
C ALA A 125 -17.81 -0.50 6.03
N PRO A 126 -18.58 -0.89 7.05
CA PRO A 126 -18.22 -0.58 8.43
C PRO A 126 -16.80 -1.10 8.67
N ALA A 127 -15.89 -0.25 9.12
CA ALA A 127 -14.60 -0.69 9.62
C ALA A 127 -14.83 -1.41 10.96
N ILE A 128 -15.40 -2.62 10.89
CA ILE A 128 -15.42 -3.54 12.02
C ILE A 128 -13.98 -3.97 12.16
N PHE A 129 -13.22 -3.20 12.95
CA PHE A 129 -12.00 -3.69 13.56
C PHE A 129 -12.43 -4.86 14.43
N LYS A 130 -12.49 -6.07 13.82
CA LYS A 130 -12.54 -7.31 14.58
C LYS A 130 -11.41 -7.20 15.62
N PRO A 131 -11.57 -7.75 16.84
CA PRO A 131 -10.53 -7.68 17.87
C PRO A 131 -9.19 -8.29 17.42
N THR A 132 -9.18 -8.99 16.29
CA THR A 132 -8.02 -9.44 15.52
C THR A 132 -7.71 -8.46 14.39
N SER A 133 -6.52 -7.84 14.46
CA SER A 133 -5.85 -6.94 13.51
C SER A 133 -6.51 -6.72 12.13
N PRO A 134 -6.75 -5.46 11.72
CA PRO A 134 -7.34 -5.15 10.41
C PRO A 134 -6.36 -5.41 9.27
N ASN A 135 -6.85 -6.02 8.19
CA ASN A 135 -6.13 -6.15 6.92
C ASN A 135 -6.39 -4.90 6.07
N VAL A 136 -5.43 -3.99 6.02
CA VAL A 136 -5.56 -2.71 5.29
C VAL A 136 -4.41 -2.51 4.33
N VAL A 137 -4.72 -1.85 3.21
CA VAL A 137 -3.71 -1.22 2.34
C VAL A 137 -3.72 0.28 2.67
N ALA A 138 -2.56 0.86 2.93
CA ALA A 138 -2.42 2.26 3.30
C ALA A 138 -1.15 2.90 2.72
N ILE A 139 -1.08 4.23 2.73
CA ILE A 139 0.09 5.04 2.34
C ILE A 139 0.80 5.61 3.59
N ASN A 140 2.10 5.92 3.49
CA ASN A 140 2.93 6.52 4.57
C ASN A 140 3.94 7.54 4.02
#